data_AF-A0A9Q6AA27-F1
#
_entry.id   AF-A0A9Q6AA27-F1
#
_cell.length_a   1.000
_cell.length_b   1.000
_cell.length_c   1.000
_cell.angle_alpha   90.00
_cell.angle_beta   90.00
_cell.angle_gamma   90.00
#
_symmetry.space_group_name_H-M   'P 1'
#
loop_
_entity.id
_entity.type
_entity.pdbx_description
1 polymer ?
#
loop_
_entity_poly.entity_id
_entity_poly.type
_entity_poly.pdbx_seq_one_letter_code
_entity_poly.pdbx_strand_id
1 'polypeptide(L)'
;MACLVGGGLMMIAGLFIKLFPPKSINSVYGFRTRRSMSDQKLWNEANRYSAALMILSGLIVLGAGVLLRSSFIILQLILLVAACIITFILTEKRLKHMTQSQGGDLSGRS
;
A
#
# COMPACT_ATOMS: atom_id res chain seq x y z
N MET A 1 16.03 -7.60 -14.06
CA MET A 1 15.52 -6.38 -14.73
C MET A 1 14.09 -6.05 -14.33
N ALA A 2 13.15 -7.00 -14.31
CA ALA A 2 11.75 -6.75 -13.96
C ALA A 2 11.57 -6.15 -12.55
N CYS A 3 12.32 -6.64 -11.55
CA CYS A 3 12.29 -6.07 -10.20
C CYS A 3 12.84 -4.63 -10.13
N LEU A 4 13.82 -4.27 -10.97
CA LEU A 4 14.37 -2.92 -10.96
C LEU A 4 13.35 -1.91 -11.49
N VAL A 5 12.73 -2.23 -12.62
CA VAL A 5 11.68 -1.39 -13.21
C VAL A 5 10.45 -1.35 -12.31
N GLY A 6 9.94 -2.52 -11.90
CA GLY A 6 8.75 -2.61 -11.05
C GLY A 6 8.93 -1.97 -9.67
N GLY A 7 10.06 -2.23 -9.01
CA GLY A 7 10.39 -1.63 -7.71
C GLY A 7 10.56 -0.11 -7.79
N GLY A 8 11.20 0.39 -8.86
CA GLY A 8 11.32 1.83 -9.12
C GLY A 8 9.96 2.49 -9.32
N LEU A 9 9.07 1.89 -10.11
CA LEU A 9 7.70 2.39 -10.30
C LEU A 9 6.90 2.41 -8.99
N MET A 10 7.00 1.35 -8.17
CA MET A 10 6.33 1.32 -6.86
C MET A 10 6.85 2.42 -5.93
N MET A 11 8.16 2.65 -5.91
CA MET A 11 8.77 3.69 -5.09
C MET A 11 8.33 5.09 -5.55
N ILE A 12 8.35 5.37 -6.85
CA ILE A 12 7.92 6.65 -7.42
C ILE A 12 6.42 6.88 -7.15
N ALA A 13 5.58 5.87 -7.37
CA ALA A 13 4.15 5.96 -7.10
C ALA A 13 3.86 6.20 -5.62
N GLY A 14 4.55 5.48 -4.72
CA GLY A 14 4.43 5.68 -3.28
C GLY A 14 4.89 7.08 -2.84
N LEU A 15 6.00 7.59 -3.39
CA LEU A 15 6.44 8.96 -3.15
C LEU A 15 5.44 9.99 -3.66
N PHE A 16 4.90 9.80 -4.86
CA PHE A 16 3.89 10.68 -5.44
C PHE A 16 2.65 10.77 -4.55
N ILE A 17 2.12 9.64 -4.08
CA ILE A 17 0.95 9.62 -3.17
C ILE A 17 1.31 10.25 -1.82
N LYS A 18 2.55 10.08 -1.33
CA LYS A 18 3.01 10.70 -0.08
C LYS A 18 3.15 12.22 -0.19
N LEU A 19 3.60 12.73 -1.33
CA LEU A 19 3.76 14.16 -1.62
C LEU A 19 2.42 14.83 -1.93
N PHE A 20 1.56 14.15 -2.68
CA PHE A 20 0.24 14.63 -3.10
C PHE A 20 -0.86 13.70 -2.59
N PRO A 21 -1.08 13.64 -1.26
CA PRO A 21 -2.10 12.77 -0.70
C PRO A 21 -3.50 13.21 -1.18
N PRO A 22 -4.37 12.26 -1.57
CA PRO A 22 -5.74 12.57 -1.95
C PRO A 22 -6.50 13.15 -0.75
N LYS A 23 -6.79 14.44 -0.81
CA LYS A 23 -7.41 15.20 0.30
C LYS A 23 -8.86 14.84 0.56
N SER A 24 -9.57 14.31 -0.44
CA SER A 24 -10.97 13.90 -0.36
C SER A 24 -11.13 12.49 -0.90
N ILE A 25 -12.19 11.82 -0.46
CA ILE A 25 -12.63 10.55 -1.04
C ILE A 25 -13.00 10.82 -2.51
N ASN A 26 -12.16 10.33 -3.41
CA ASN A 26 -12.25 10.56 -4.85
C ASN A 26 -12.24 9.21 -5.57
N SER A 27 -13.03 9.08 -6.64
CA SER A 27 -13.08 7.89 -7.49
C SER A 27 -11.97 7.84 -8.57
N VAL A 28 -11.07 8.83 -8.65
CA VAL A 28 -10.03 8.87 -9.69
C VAL A 28 -8.70 8.27 -9.23
N TYR A 29 -8.26 8.48 -7.98
CA TYR A 29 -6.99 7.94 -7.47
C TYR A 29 -7.01 7.73 -5.96
N GLY A 30 -6.12 6.87 -5.45
CA GLY A 30 -6.00 6.52 -4.04
C GLY A 30 -6.39 5.08 -3.70
N PHE A 31 -6.17 4.68 -2.44
CA PHE A 31 -6.46 3.34 -1.93
C PHE A 31 -7.96 3.14 -1.73
N ARG A 32 -8.61 2.58 -2.75
CA ARG A 32 -10.07 2.43 -2.83
C ARG A 32 -10.51 1.05 -2.36
N THR A 33 -10.89 0.97 -1.09
CA THR A 33 -11.61 -0.18 -0.53
C THR A 33 -12.84 0.31 0.21
N ARG A 34 -13.86 -0.56 0.37
CA ARG A 34 -15.12 -0.18 1.05
C ARG A 34 -14.87 0.42 2.45
N ARG A 35 -13.85 -0.07 3.17
CA ARG A 35 -13.46 0.45 4.49
C ARG A 35 -12.70 1.76 4.41
N SER A 36 -11.81 1.92 3.43
CA SER A 36 -11.09 3.19 3.22
C SER A 36 -12.05 4.33 2.89
N MET A 37 -13.08 4.06 2.07
CA MET A 37 -14.03 5.07 1.60
C MET A 37 -15.20 5.34 2.56
N SER A 38 -15.29 4.67 3.72
CA SER A 38 -16.41 4.87 4.65
C SER A 38 -16.26 6.12 5.54
N ASP A 39 -15.03 6.57 5.78
CA ASP A 39 -14.73 7.75 6.60
C ASP A 39 -13.50 8.47 6.02
N GLN A 40 -13.50 9.80 6.04
CA GLN A 40 -12.36 10.62 5.61
C GLN A 40 -11.09 10.33 6.43
N LYS A 41 -11.20 9.99 7.73
CA LYS A 41 -10.06 9.57 8.55
C LYS A 41 -9.46 8.26 8.07
N LEU A 42 -10.32 7.27 7.74
CA LEU A 42 -9.89 5.97 7.21
C LEU A 42 -9.27 6.13 5.82
N TRP A 43 -9.84 7.00 4.98
CA TRP A 43 -9.30 7.35 3.67
C TRP A 43 -7.89 7.93 3.78
N ASN A 44 -7.70 8.92 4.66
CA ASN A 44 -6.42 9.57 4.85
C ASN A 44 -5.35 8.59 5.37
N GLU A 45 -5.70 7.74 6.35
CA GLU A 45 -4.77 6.73 6.87
C GLU A 45 -4.47 5.64 5.82
N ALA A 46 -5.47 5.16 5.06
CA ALA A 46 -5.27 4.17 4.01
C ALA A 46 -4.24 4.64 2.99
N ASN A 47 -4.39 5.88 2.50
CA ASN A 47 -3.49 6.46 1.51
C ASN A 47 -2.11 6.75 2.11
N ARG A 48 -2.02 7.25 3.35
CA ARG A 48 -0.73 7.46 4.02
C ARG A 48 0.03 6.15 4.24
N TYR A 49 -0.66 5.13 4.74
CA TYR A 49 -0.07 3.84 5.09
C TYR A 49 0.31 3.03 3.86
N SER A 50 -0.57 2.95 2.85
CA SER A 50 -0.26 2.29 1.58
C SER A 50 0.90 2.95 0.84
N ALA A 51 0.97 4.29 0.81
CA ALA A 51 2.10 5.01 0.23
C ALA A 51 3.43 4.66 0.92
N ALA A 52 3.44 4.62 2.26
CA ALA A 52 4.63 4.24 3.03
C ALA A 52 5.05 2.78 2.74
N LEU A 53 4.09 1.85 2.70
CA LEU A 53 4.35 0.46 2.36
C LEU A 53 4.79 0.27 0.91
N MET A 54 4.29 1.04 -0.05
CA MET A 54 4.74 1.01 -1.45
C MET A 54 6.19 1.48 -1.58
N ILE A 55 6.59 2.52 -0.84
CA ILE A 55 7.99 2.98 -0.83
C ILE A 55 8.89 1.89 -0.24
N LEU A 56 8.52 1.32 0.90
CA LEU A 56 9.31 0.30 1.58
C LEU A 56 9.41 -0.99 0.74
N SER A 57 8.29 -1.47 0.21
CA SER A 57 8.27 -2.65 -0.66
C SER A 57 9.02 -2.41 -1.97
N GLY A 58 8.87 -1.22 -2.57
CA GLY A 58 9.66 -0.81 -3.74
C GLY A 58 11.16 -0.85 -3.49
N LEU A 59 11.62 -0.38 -2.32
CA LEU A 59 13.04 -0.44 -1.94
C LEU A 59 13.54 -1.88 -1.77
N ILE A 60 12.76 -2.76 -1.14
CA ILE A 60 13.08 -4.18 -0.99
C ILE A 60 13.16 -4.87 -2.34
N VAL A 61 12.19 -4.62 -3.22
CA VAL A 61 12.13 -5.21 -4.57
C VAL A 61 13.29 -4.68 -5.44
N LEU A 62 13.66 -3.41 -5.32
CA LEU A 62 14.84 -2.83 -5.96
C LEU A 62 16.13 -3.53 -5.51
N GLY A 63 16.32 -3.70 -4.20
CA GLY A 63 17.47 -4.43 -3.64
C GLY A 63 17.55 -5.87 -4.13
N ALA A 64 16.42 -6.57 -4.14
CA ALA A 64 16.34 -7.92 -4.71
C ALA A 64 16.66 -7.95 -6.21
N GLY A 65 16.27 -6.91 -6.95
CA GLY A 65 16.55 -6.76 -8.38
C GLY A 65 18.03 -6.56 -8.72
N VAL A 66 18.83 -6.02 -7.80
CA VAL A 66 20.30 -5.93 -7.93
C VAL A 66 20.97 -7.28 -7.68
N LEU A 67 20.45 -8.05 -6.72
CA LEU A 67 21.00 -9.36 -6.34
C LEU A 67 20.58 -10.48 -7.31
N LEU A 68 19.38 -10.40 -7.89
CA LEU A 68 18.83 -11.43 -8.77
C LEU A 68 19.27 -11.22 -10.23
N ARG A 69 19.99 -12.20 -10.77
CA ARG A 69 20.40 -12.23 -12.18
C ARG A 69 19.21 -12.30 -13.13
N SER A 70 19.38 -11.82 -14.36
CA SER A 70 18.29 -11.72 -15.34
C SER A 70 17.62 -13.06 -15.72
N SER A 71 18.29 -14.18 -15.50
CA SER A 71 17.77 -15.54 -15.78
C SER A 71 16.58 -15.94 -14.91
N PHE A 72 16.38 -15.31 -13.75
CA PHE A 72 15.29 -15.64 -12.82
C PHE A 72 14.04 -14.77 -13.01
N ILE A 73 13.57 -14.61 -14.25
CA ILE A 73 12.47 -13.69 -14.56
C ILE A 73 11.15 -14.07 -13.87
N ILE A 74 10.83 -15.37 -13.79
CA ILE A 74 9.60 -15.87 -13.16
C ILE A 74 9.62 -15.54 -11.66
N LEU A 75 10.75 -15.78 -10.99
CA LEU A 75 10.91 -15.44 -9.58
C LEU A 75 10.81 -13.92 -9.33
N GLN A 76 11.37 -13.10 -10.23
CA GLN A 76 11.25 -11.64 -10.16
C GLN A 76 9.80 -11.18 -10.25
N LEU A 77 8.99 -11.79 -11.13
CA LEU A 77 7.56 -11.50 -11.26
C LEU A 77 6.78 -11.95 -10.02
N ILE A 78 7.07 -13.13 -9.47
CA ILE A 78 6.45 -13.62 -8.24
C ILE A 78 6.72 -12.66 -7.08
N LEU A 79 7.96 -12.19 -6.93
CA LEU A 79 8.35 -11.25 -5.88
C LEU A 79 7.60 -9.92 -6.00
N LEU A 80 7.44 -9.41 -7.23
CA LEU A 80 6.71 -8.17 -7.50
C LEU A 80 5.22 -8.31 -7.14
N VAL A 81 4.59 -9.40 -7.58
CA VAL A 81 3.17 -9.67 -7.28
C VAL A 81 2.97 -9.85 -5.77
N ALA A 82 3.85 -10.60 -5.11
CA ALA A 82 3.82 -10.78 -3.66
C ALA A 82 3.94 -9.44 -2.92
N ALA A 83 4.83 -8.55 -3.33
CA ALA A 83 4.98 -7.22 -2.74
C ALA A 83 3.70 -6.37 -2.85
N CYS A 84 3.04 -6.40 -4.01
CA CYS A 84 1.75 -5.74 -4.21
C CYS A 84 0.66 -6.31 -3.28
N ILE A 85 0.55 -7.65 -3.22
CA ILE A 85 -0.43 -8.34 -2.38
C ILE A 85 -0.19 -8.03 -0.89
N ILE A 86 1.06 -8.08 -0.43
CA ILE A 86 1.43 -7.78 0.95
C ILE A 86 1.03 -6.34 1.30
N THR A 87 1.36 -5.39 0.43
CA THR A 87 1.01 -3.97 0.63
C THR A 87 -0.50 -3.78 0.76
N PHE A 88 -1.28 -4.47 -0.10
CA PHE A 88 -2.73 -4.44 -0.04
C PHE A 88 -3.29 -5.05 1.25
N ILE A 89 -2.86 -6.26 1.62
CA ILE A 89 -3.34 -6.98 2.82
C ILE A 89 -2.99 -6.21 4.09
N LEU A 90 -1.77 -5.69 4.21
CA LEU A 90 -1.35 -4.94 5.39
C LEU A 90 -2.17 -3.65 5.54
N THR A 91 -2.44 -2.94 4.44
CA THR A 91 -3.29 -1.75 4.46
C THR A 91 -4.71 -2.09 4.89
N GLU A 92 -5.30 -3.16 4.36
CA GLU A 92 -6.63 -3.61 4.76
C GLU A 92 -6.70 -4.07 6.22
N LYS A 93 -5.68 -4.78 6.71
CA LYS A 93 -5.59 -5.18 8.13
C LYS A 93 -5.53 -3.96 9.04
N ARG A 94 -4.74 -2.95 8.67
CA ARG A 94 -4.62 -1.69 9.42
C ARG A 94 -5.96 -0.95 9.49
N LEU A 95 -6.69 -0.88 8.38
CA LEU A 95 -8.03 -0.30 8.33
C LEU A 95 -9.02 -1.06 9.21
N LYS A 96 -9.03 -2.40 9.13
CA LYS A 96 -9.90 -3.23 9.96
C LYS A 96 -9.70 -2.98 11.47
N HIS A 97 -8.45 -2.88 11.92
CA HIS A 97 -8.14 -2.61 13.32
C HIS A 97 -8.67 -1.25 13.79
N MET A 98 -8.53 -0.20 12.97
CA MET A 98 -9.07 1.13 13.32
C MET A 98 -10.60 1.14 13.35
N THR A 99 -11.26 0.49 12.38
CA THR A 99 -12.72 0.39 12.37
C THR A 99 -13.24 -0.37 13.60
N GLN A 100 -12.59 -1.46 14.02
CA GLN A 100 -12.98 -2.18 15.23
C GLN A 100 -12.76 -1.37 16.51
N SER A 101 -11.66 -0.62 16.59
CA SER A 101 -11.40 0.29 17.72
C SER A 101 -12.46 1.38 17.84
N GLN A 102 -12.95 1.92 16.71
CA GLN A 102 -14.04 2.90 16.71
C GLN A 102 -15.39 2.29 17.12
N GLY A 103 -15.70 1.07 16.66
CA GLY A 103 -16.95 0.39 16.99
C GLY A 103 -17.06 -0.04 18.46
N GLY A 104 -15.95 -0.47 19.08
CA GLY A 104 -15.93 -0.85 20.50
C GLY A 104 -16.09 0.34 21.46
N ASP A 105 -15.57 1.51 21.08
CA ASP A 105 -15.66 2.73 21.89
C ASP A 105 -17.11 3.29 21.94
N LEU A 106 -17.92 2.99 20.92
CA LEU A 106 -19.34 3.34 20.87
C LEU A 106 -20.22 2.40 21.71
N SER A 107 -19.86 1.12 21.85
CA SER A 107 -20.65 0.16 22.66
C SER A 107 -20.33 0.23 24.15
N GLY A 108 -19.18 0.78 24.54
CA GLY A 108 -18.81 1.00 25.95
C GLY A 108 -19.42 2.26 26.58
N ARG A 109 -20.14 3.07 25.80
CA ARG A 109 -20.79 4.32 26.24
C ARG A 109 -22.31 4.23 26.38
N SER A 110 -22.91 3.06 26.17
CA SER A 110 -24.35 2.80 26.36
C SER A 110 -24.64 2.18 27.72
#